data_AF-A0A376KM85-F1
#
_entry.id   AF-A0A376KM85-F1
#
_cell.length_a   1.000
_cell.length_b   1.000
_cell.length_c   1.000
_cell.angle_alpha   90.00
_cell.angle_beta   90.00
_cell.angle_gamma   90.00
#
_symmetry.space_group_name_H-M   'P 1'
#
loop_
_entity.id
_entity.type
_entity.pdbx_description
1 polymer ?
#
loop_
_entity_poly.entity_id
_entity_poly.type
_entity_poly.pdbx_seq_one_letter_code
_entity_poly.pdbx_strand_id
1 'polypeptide(L)'
;MNTNNNAQSLVFPEQQFYSPVKGKTVSVFGETCATPVGPAAGPHTQLAQNIVTSWLTGGRFIELKTVQILDRLELEKPCIDAEDECFNTEWSTEFTLLKAWDEYLKGLVCPAPSRSDVPAF
;
A
#
# COMPACT_ATOMS: atom_id res chain seq x y z
N MET A 1 -14.29 13.58 28.41
CA MET A 1 -14.82 13.66 27.04
C MET A 1 -13.92 12.81 26.17
N ASN A 2 -14.45 11.68 25.69
CA ASN A 2 -13.72 10.63 25.00
C ASN A 2 -13.55 11.01 23.53
N THR A 3 -12.33 11.34 23.10
CA THR A 3 -12.01 11.51 21.68
C THR A 3 -11.76 10.13 21.10
N ASN A 4 -12.82 9.55 20.53
CA ASN A 4 -12.75 8.37 19.68
C ASN A 4 -11.92 8.73 18.44
N ASN A 5 -10.60 8.56 18.51
CA ASN A 5 -9.74 8.60 17.35
C ASN A 5 -10.00 7.32 16.55
N ASN A 6 -10.85 7.42 15.53
CA ASN A 6 -11.00 6.42 14.46
C ASN A 6 -9.72 6.37 13.59
N ALA A 7 -8.55 6.23 14.19
CA ALA A 7 -7.39 5.74 13.49
C ALA A 7 -7.62 4.24 13.36
N GLN A 8 -7.92 3.76 12.15
CA GLN A 8 -7.76 2.33 11.87
C GLN A 8 -6.30 2.00 12.18
N SER A 9 -6.10 1.31 13.29
CA SER A 9 -4.78 0.85 13.73
C SER A 9 -4.19 0.02 12.60
N LEU A 10 -3.12 0.50 11.99
CA LEU A 10 -2.31 -0.32 11.11
C LEU A 10 -1.79 -1.49 11.97
N VAL A 11 -2.11 -2.73 11.59
CA VAL A 11 -1.88 -3.94 12.44
C VAL A 11 -0.38 -4.25 12.66
N PHE A 12 0.54 -3.42 12.16
CA PHE A 12 1.98 -3.66 12.16
C PHE A 12 2.71 -2.94 13.31
N PRO A 13 3.61 -3.62 14.04
CA PRO A 13 4.42 -2.98 15.08
C PRO A 13 5.36 -1.92 14.51
N GLU A 14 5.45 -0.76 15.16
CA GLU A 14 6.32 0.35 14.73
C GLU A 14 7.80 -0.02 14.63
N GLN A 15 8.23 -1.04 15.39
CA GLN A 15 9.60 -1.55 15.36
C GLN A 15 9.99 -2.10 13.98
N GLN A 16 9.01 -2.42 13.14
CA GLN A 16 9.21 -2.88 11.76
C GLN A 16 9.25 -1.72 10.75
N PHE A 17 9.04 -0.47 11.17
CA PHE A 17 9.09 0.68 10.26
C PHE A 17 10.53 0.96 9.81
N TYR A 18 10.68 1.17 8.51
CA TYR A 18 11.97 1.45 7.89
C TYR A 18 12.41 2.89 8.18
N SER A 19 13.63 3.01 8.71
CA SER A 19 14.29 4.29 8.92
C SER A 19 15.37 4.50 7.85
N PRO A 20 15.24 5.50 6.96
CA PRO A 20 16.21 5.72 5.89
C PRO A 20 17.57 6.15 6.45
N VAL A 21 18.65 5.57 5.92
CA VAL A 21 20.02 5.96 6.27
C VAL A 21 20.35 7.29 5.61
N LYS A 22 20.71 8.30 6.41
CA LYS A 22 21.11 9.62 5.90
C LYS A 22 22.27 9.49 4.90
N GLY A 23 22.14 10.17 3.77
CA GLY A 23 23.16 10.21 2.72
C GLY A 23 23.17 9.02 1.76
N LYS A 24 22.30 8.02 1.94
CA LYS A 24 22.07 6.96 0.94
C LYS A 24 20.76 7.21 0.22
N THR A 25 20.85 7.64 -1.04
CA THR A 25 19.70 7.84 -1.92
C THR A 25 19.96 7.17 -3.27
N VAL A 26 18.88 6.83 -3.96
CA VAL A 26 18.91 6.29 -5.31
C VAL A 26 18.06 7.19 -6.20
N SER A 27 18.52 7.44 -7.43
CA SER A 27 17.72 8.14 -8.42
C SER A 27 16.87 7.14 -9.22
N VAL A 28 15.56 7.38 -9.30
CA VAL A 28 14.61 6.56 -10.03
C VAL A 28 13.74 7.50 -10.86
N PHE A 29 13.77 7.36 -12.19
CA PHE A 29 13.05 8.23 -13.15
C PHE A 29 13.27 9.75 -12.95
N GLY A 30 14.47 10.15 -12.49
CA GLY A 30 14.80 11.55 -12.22
C GLY A 30 14.41 12.05 -10.83
N GLU A 31 13.70 11.24 -10.05
CA GLU A 31 13.35 11.51 -8.65
C GLU A 31 14.33 10.86 -7.69
N THR A 32 14.39 11.35 -6.45
CA THR A 32 15.27 10.81 -5.41
C THR A 32 14.48 9.97 -4.41
N CYS A 33 14.87 8.71 -4.23
CA CYS A 33 14.25 7.76 -3.33
C CYS A 33 15.26 7.26 -2.27
N ALA A 34 14.77 6.93 -1.07
CA ALA A 34 15.61 6.35 -0.03
C ALA A 34 15.95 4.87 -0.28
N THR A 35 15.13 4.18 -1.07
CA THR A 35 15.30 2.78 -1.46
C THR A 35 14.90 2.61 -2.93
N PRO A 36 15.51 1.66 -3.67
CA PRO A 36 15.16 1.38 -5.07
C PRO A 36 14.07 0.31 -5.20
N VAL A 37 13.31 0.02 -4.13
CA VAL A 37 12.37 -1.09 -4.09
C VAL A 37 10.96 -0.63 -3.73
N GLY A 38 9.99 -1.43 -4.12
CA GLY A 38 8.61 -1.36 -3.67
C GLY A 38 7.73 -2.29 -4.51
N PRO A 39 6.44 -2.39 -4.16
CA PRO A 39 5.54 -3.34 -4.79
C PRO A 39 5.21 -2.94 -6.23
N ALA A 40 5.24 -3.93 -7.12
CA ALA A 40 4.79 -3.81 -8.50
C ALA A 40 3.26 -3.73 -8.59
N ALA A 41 2.75 -3.29 -9.74
CA ALA A 41 1.31 -3.21 -10.01
C ALA A 41 0.63 -4.57 -9.83
N GLY A 42 -0.13 -4.73 -8.75
CA GLY A 42 -0.63 -6.04 -8.32
C GLY A 42 -1.65 -5.90 -7.20
N PRO A 43 -2.25 -7.00 -6.72
CA PRO A 43 -3.30 -6.92 -5.69
C PRO A 43 -2.81 -6.23 -4.40
N HIS A 44 -1.51 -6.30 -4.12
CA HIS A 44 -0.88 -5.56 -3.01
C HIS A 44 -0.88 -4.04 -3.18
N THR A 45 -1.12 -3.49 -4.38
CA THR A 45 -1.22 -2.05 -4.63
C THR A 45 -2.63 -1.59 -5.00
N GLN A 46 -3.64 -2.41 -4.67
CA GLN A 46 -5.05 -2.09 -4.83
C GLN A 46 -5.65 -1.42 -3.57
N LEU A 47 -5.24 -1.86 -2.37
CA LEU A 47 -5.74 -1.34 -1.09
C LEU A 47 -4.84 -0.24 -0.52
N ALA A 48 -5.46 0.83 0.00
CA ALA A 48 -4.74 1.94 0.64
C ALA A 48 -3.80 1.47 1.76
N GLN A 49 -4.30 0.56 2.61
CA GLN A 49 -3.55 0.03 3.75
C GLN A 49 -2.26 -0.69 3.33
N ASN A 50 -2.26 -1.37 2.18
CA ASN A 50 -1.10 -2.12 1.70
C ASN A 50 -0.06 -1.16 1.10
N ILE A 51 -0.52 -0.12 0.41
CA ILE A 51 0.34 0.96 -0.10
C ILE A 51 1.03 1.67 1.06
N VAL A 52 0.27 2.08 2.08
CA VAL A 52 0.80 2.74 3.28
C VAL A 52 1.75 1.82 4.04
N THR A 53 1.38 0.56 4.27
CA THR A 53 2.26 -0.43 4.91
C THR A 53 3.56 -0.60 4.14
N SER A 54 3.49 -0.77 2.81
CA SER A 54 4.68 -0.91 1.95
C SER A 54 5.60 0.30 2.07
N TRP A 55 5.03 1.51 2.14
CA TRP A 55 5.83 2.71 2.35
C TRP A 55 6.46 2.75 3.75
N LEU A 56 5.71 2.41 4.80
CA LEU A 56 6.21 2.41 6.18
C LEU A 56 7.33 1.39 6.39
N THR A 57 7.28 0.26 5.68
CA THR A 57 8.31 -0.80 5.75
C THR A 57 9.44 -0.62 4.73
N GLY A 58 9.47 0.50 4.00
CA GLY A 58 10.64 0.94 3.23
C GLY A 58 10.50 0.93 1.72
N GLY A 59 9.34 0.62 1.17
CA GLY A 59 9.03 0.82 -0.26
C GLY A 59 9.01 2.30 -0.63
N ARG A 60 9.71 2.69 -1.70
CA ARG A 60 9.74 4.07 -2.21
C ARG A 60 9.39 4.20 -3.68
N PHE A 61 9.31 3.08 -4.38
CA PHE A 61 8.83 3.00 -5.75
C PHE A 61 7.62 2.06 -5.79
N ILE A 62 6.41 2.63 -5.90
CA ILE A 62 5.14 1.91 -5.79
C ILE A 62 4.41 2.04 -7.12
N GLU A 63 4.14 0.92 -7.77
CA GLU A 63 3.32 0.89 -8.97
C GLU A 63 1.87 0.56 -8.59
N LEU A 64 0.96 1.50 -8.84
CA LEU A 64 -0.45 1.28 -8.53
C LEU A 64 -1.05 0.20 -9.42
N LYS A 65 -2.01 -0.55 -8.87
CA LYS A 65 -2.79 -1.52 -9.64
C LYS A 65 -3.43 -0.83 -10.84
N THR A 66 -3.41 -1.51 -11.99
CA THR A 66 -4.14 -1.07 -13.17
C THR A 66 -5.64 -0.94 -12.87
N VAL A 67 -6.20 0.24 -13.11
CA VAL A 67 -7.65 0.47 -13.07
C VAL A 67 -8.25 0.30 -14.46
N GLN A 68 -9.45 -0.26 -14.53
CA GLN A 68 -10.12 -0.55 -15.80
C GLN A 68 -11.46 0.19 -15.89
N ILE A 69 -11.82 0.61 -17.10
CA ILE A 69 -13.13 1.24 -17.37
C ILE A 69 -14.26 0.21 -17.32
N LEU A 70 -13.99 -1.02 -17.76
CA LEU A 70 -14.93 -2.14 -17.69
C LEU A 70 -14.86 -2.81 -16.32
N ASP A 71 -15.34 -2.10 -15.29
CA ASP A 71 -15.18 -2.46 -13.88
C ASP A 71 -16.25 -3.43 -13.32
N ARG A 72 -17.04 -4.06 -14.21
CA ARG A 72 -18.12 -5.01 -13.86
C ARG A 72 -17.97 -6.35 -14.57
N LEU A 73 -16.74 -6.74 -14.88
CA LEU A 73 -16.47 -8.04 -15.45
C LEU A 73 -16.62 -9.11 -14.35
N GLU A 74 -17.51 -10.07 -14.59
CA GLU A 74 -17.60 -11.28 -13.76
C GLU A 74 -16.64 -12.32 -14.33
N LEU A 75 -15.64 -12.70 -13.52
CA LEU A 75 -14.64 -13.69 -13.88
C LEU A 75 -14.68 -14.83 -12.86
N GLU A 76 -14.51 -16.05 -13.35
CA GLU A 76 -14.42 -17.23 -12.48
C GLU A 76 -13.16 -17.16 -11.62
N LYS A 77 -13.31 -17.46 -10.32
CA LYS A 77 -12.23 -17.47 -9.34
C LYS A 77 -12.03 -18.90 -8.81
N PRO A 78 -10.79 -19.33 -8.50
CA PRO A 78 -9.55 -18.56 -8.56
C PRO A 78 -9.07 -18.36 -10.01
N CYS A 79 -8.57 -17.16 -10.29
CA CYS A 79 -8.11 -16.76 -11.63
C CYS A 79 -6.59 -16.57 -11.70
N ILE A 80 -5.89 -16.89 -10.61
CA ILE A 80 -4.44 -16.96 -10.50
C ILE A 80 -4.10 -18.36 -10.02
N ASP A 81 -3.27 -19.04 -10.78
CA ASP A 81 -2.67 -20.30 -10.38
C ASP A 81 -1.37 -20.00 -9.64
N ALA A 82 -1.33 -20.34 -8.36
CA ALA A 82 -0.15 -20.16 -7.53
C ALA A 82 0.38 -21.53 -7.12
N GLU A 83 1.60 -21.84 -7.57
CA GLU A 83 2.23 -23.14 -7.33
C GLU A 83 2.68 -23.30 -5.86
N ASP A 84 3.04 -22.20 -5.20
CA ASP A 84 3.56 -22.15 -3.82
C ASP A 84 2.76 -21.14 -2.95
N GLU A 85 3.31 -20.70 -1.80
CA GLU A 85 2.70 -19.78 -0.82
C GLU A 85 2.25 -18.44 -1.42
N CYS A 86 1.03 -18.42 -1.97
CA CYS A 86 0.36 -17.21 -2.42
C CYS A 86 -1.08 -17.18 -1.89
N PHE A 87 -1.46 -16.09 -1.24
CA PHE A 87 -2.83 -15.88 -0.73
C PHE A 87 -3.69 -15.05 -1.68
N ASN A 88 -3.39 -15.06 -2.98
CA ASN A 88 -4.01 -14.17 -3.94
C ASN A 88 -5.00 -14.91 -4.85
N THR A 89 -6.29 -14.71 -4.59
CA THR A 89 -7.39 -15.29 -5.39
C THR A 89 -8.07 -14.25 -6.29
N GLU A 90 -7.53 -13.03 -6.36
CA GLU A 90 -8.13 -11.87 -7.03
C GLU A 90 -7.65 -11.67 -8.47
N TRP A 91 -8.46 -11.01 -9.30
CA TRP A 91 -8.09 -10.65 -10.68
C TRP A 91 -7.38 -9.28 -10.78
N SER A 92 -7.10 -8.81 -12.00
CA SER A 92 -6.41 -7.56 -12.31
C SER A 92 -7.08 -6.28 -11.79
N THR A 93 -8.37 -6.27 -11.45
CA THR A 93 -8.98 -5.20 -10.66
C THR A 93 -10.35 -5.66 -10.18
N GLU A 94 -10.62 -5.53 -8.88
CA GLU A 94 -11.92 -5.87 -8.28
C GLU A 94 -12.76 -4.60 -8.00
N PHE A 95 -12.19 -3.43 -8.26
CA PHE A 95 -12.76 -2.16 -7.87
C PHE A 95 -13.38 -1.42 -9.03
N THR A 96 -14.52 -0.79 -8.73
CA THR A 96 -15.06 0.26 -9.57
C THR A 96 -14.09 1.43 -9.64
N LEU A 97 -14.17 2.23 -10.71
CA LEU A 97 -13.33 3.42 -10.86
C LEU A 97 -13.41 4.34 -9.63
N LEU A 98 -14.61 4.54 -9.08
CA LEU A 98 -14.82 5.35 -7.89
C LEU A 98 -14.20 4.72 -6.64
N LYS A 99 -14.24 3.39 -6.51
CA LYS A 99 -13.65 2.69 -5.37
C LYS A 99 -12.12 2.71 -5.45
N ALA A 100 -11.53 2.52 -6.62
CA ALA A 100 -10.10 2.64 -6.83
C ALA A 100 -9.61 4.07 -6.51
N TRP A 101 -10.34 5.09 -6.97
CA TRP A 101 -10.08 6.48 -6.63
C TRP A 101 -10.08 6.72 -5.11
N ASP A 102 -11.10 6.23 -4.42
CA ASP A 102 -11.24 6.36 -2.97
C ASP A 102 -10.06 5.70 -2.21
N GLU A 103 -9.61 4.52 -2.63
CA GLU A 103 -8.43 3.86 -2.02
C GLU A 103 -7.13 4.62 -2.27
N TYR A 104 -6.88 5.10 -3.49
CA TYR A 104 -5.64 5.82 -3.77
C TYR A 104 -5.60 7.20 -3.11
N LEU A 105 -6.75 7.87 -3.01
CA LEU A 105 -6.86 9.12 -2.26
C LEU A 105 -6.57 8.91 -0.76
N LYS A 106 -7.09 7.83 -0.17
CA LYS A 106 -6.76 7.46 1.22
C LYS A 106 -5.27 7.19 1.40
N GLY A 107 -4.67 6.42 0.49
CA GLY A 107 -3.24 6.10 0.55
C GLY A 107 -2.34 7.34 0.44
N LEU A 108 -2.78 8.35 -0.31
CA LEU A 108 -2.08 9.62 -0.45
C LEU A 108 -2.25 10.54 0.77
N VAL A 109 -3.47 10.66 1.29
CA VAL A 109 -3.80 11.63 2.35
C VAL A 109 -3.38 11.12 3.74
N CYS A 110 -3.32 9.81 3.95
CA CYS A 110 -2.92 9.23 5.24
C CYS A 110 -1.46 9.60 5.55
N PRO A 111 -1.20 10.52 6.49
CA PRO A 111 0.16 10.84 6.88
C PRO A 111 0.73 9.60 7.56
N ALA A 112 1.95 9.23 7.21
CA ALA A 112 2.68 8.26 8.01
C ALA A 112 2.74 8.75 9.46
N PRO A 113 2.28 7.96 10.44
CA PRO A 113 2.32 8.38 11.84
C PRO A 113 3.76 8.74 12.21
N SER A 114 3.94 9.89 12.86
CA SER A 114 5.26 10.18 13.43
C SER A 114 5.47 9.22 14.60
N ARG A 115 6.72 8.82 14.84
CA ARG A 115 7.07 7.92 15.96
C ARG A 115 6.71 8.48 17.35
N SER A 116 6.29 9.75 17.42
CA SER A 116 5.78 10.42 18.61
C SER A 116 4.25 10.36 18.77
N ASP A 117 3.50 9.96 17.74
CA ASP A 117 2.03 9.95 17.73
C ASP A 117 1.41 8.61 18.17
N VAL A 118 2.23 7.61 18.48
CA VAL A 118 1.79 6.29 18.93
C VAL A 118 2.14 6.13 20.41
N PRO A 119 1.15 5.81 21.27
CA PRO A 119 1.43 5.64 22.69
C PRO A 119 2.40 4.48 22.88
N ALA A 120 3.56 4.78 23.46
CA ALA A 120 4.41 3.76 24.07
C ALA A 120 3.55 3.02 25.11
N PHE A 121 3.54 1.69 25.04
CA PHE A 121 2.98 0.86 26.09
C PHE A 121 3.58 1.21 27.47
#